data_AF-A0A087K7E0-F1
#
_entry.id   AF-A0A087K7E0-F1
#
_cell.length_a   1.000
_cell.length_b   1.000
_cell.length_c   1.000
_cell.angle_alpha   90.00
_cell.angle_beta   90.00
_cell.angle_gamma   90.00
#
_symmetry.space_group_name_H-M   'P 1'
#
loop_
_entity.id
_entity.type
_entity.pdbx_description
1 polymer ?
#
loop_
_entity_poly.entity_id
_entity_poly.type
_entity_poly.pdbx_seq_one_letter_code
_entity_poly.pdbx_strand_id
1 'polypeptide(L)'
;MSDTALATVDPQGEPGGPGEADERGTVGPRIQSFRRRAGLSQEAAASRAGISTRALRDIERGRARRPRVHTLRSLAATLGLSDDELADLLADARTGPPRDTGRPNLLILGPLVLRRGRTPVPIGSALAAPRSERSAPTGCS
;
A
#
# COMPACT_ATOMS: atom_id res chain seq x y z
N MET A 1 -58.80 -25.50 0.90
CA MET A 1 -57.91 -24.59 1.66
C MET A 1 -56.75 -25.44 2.16
N SER A 2 -55.80 -25.70 1.25
CA SER A 2 -54.61 -26.51 1.54
C SER A 2 -53.56 -25.62 2.17
N ASP A 3 -53.00 -26.04 3.30
CA ASP A 3 -51.66 -25.61 3.66
C ASP A 3 -50.98 -26.70 4.51
N THR A 4 -50.16 -27.50 3.82
CA THR A 4 -49.13 -28.34 4.42
C THR A 4 -47.91 -28.23 3.53
N ALA A 5 -46.90 -27.50 3.99
CA ALA A 5 -45.52 -27.70 3.55
C ALA A 5 -44.58 -27.45 4.72
N LEU A 6 -44.01 -28.55 5.21
CA LEU A 6 -42.72 -28.54 5.91
C LEU A 6 -41.67 -27.87 4.99
N ALA A 7 -40.90 -26.95 5.53
CA ALA A 7 -39.58 -26.63 5.03
C ALA A 7 -38.57 -26.82 6.16
N THR A 8 -37.88 -27.95 6.10
CA THR A 8 -36.65 -28.23 6.82
C THR A 8 -35.57 -27.24 6.39
N VAL A 9 -34.99 -26.52 7.35
CA VAL A 9 -33.60 -26.04 7.27
C VAL A 9 -32.97 -26.29 8.64
N ASP A 10 -32.12 -27.31 8.69
CA ASP A 10 -31.13 -27.53 9.74
C ASP A 10 -29.79 -26.91 9.28
N PRO A 11 -28.70 -26.94 10.07
CA PRO A 11 -28.26 -25.92 11.01
C PRO A 11 -26.93 -25.28 10.58
N GLN A 12 -26.37 -24.44 11.46
CA GLN A 12 -24.97 -23.95 11.46
C GLN A 12 -24.67 -22.73 10.57
N GLY A 13 -24.52 -21.59 11.25
CA GLY A 13 -24.01 -20.35 10.67
C GLY A 13 -23.39 -19.41 11.69
N GLU A 14 -22.78 -19.92 12.76
CA GLU A 14 -21.80 -19.14 13.51
C GLU A 14 -20.41 -19.55 13.06
N PRO A 15 -19.71 -18.64 12.39
CA PRO A 15 -18.42 -18.25 12.92
C PRO A 15 -18.35 -16.72 12.97
N GLY A 16 -18.63 -16.15 14.14
CA GLY A 16 -18.11 -14.84 14.55
C GLY A 16 -16.58 -14.86 14.51
N GLY A 17 -16.01 -14.60 13.33
CA GLY A 17 -14.58 -14.46 13.12
C GLY A 17 -14.04 -13.17 13.76
N PRO A 18 -12.72 -13.07 14.00
CA PRO A 18 -12.08 -11.88 14.57
C PRO A 18 -12.04 -10.76 13.52
N GLY A 19 -13.19 -10.12 13.27
CA GLY A 19 -13.39 -9.12 12.23
C GLY A 19 -13.71 -7.72 12.73
N GLU A 20 -13.96 -7.51 14.02
CA GLU A 20 -14.49 -6.22 14.51
C GLU A 20 -13.42 -5.17 14.83
N ALA A 21 -12.12 -5.48 14.66
CA ALA A 21 -11.04 -4.57 15.01
C ALA A 21 -10.47 -3.71 13.86
N ASP A 22 -10.88 -3.90 12.60
CA ASP A 22 -10.26 -3.18 11.45
C ASP A 22 -11.24 -2.40 10.56
N GLU A 23 -12.55 -2.40 10.84
CA GLU A 23 -13.53 -1.66 10.00
C GLU A 23 -13.53 -0.14 10.25
N ARG A 24 -12.94 0.31 11.36
CA ARG A 24 -12.58 1.73 11.59
C ARG A 24 -11.16 2.05 11.13
N GLY A 25 -10.52 1.17 10.36
CA GLY A 25 -9.10 1.15 10.11
C GLY A 25 -8.75 1.36 8.64
N THR A 26 -7.92 2.37 8.38
CA THR A 26 -7.19 2.64 7.12
C THR A 26 -7.86 3.64 6.16
N VAL A 27 -7.09 4.69 5.86
CA VAL A 27 -7.42 5.81 4.94
C VAL A 27 -7.85 5.35 3.53
N GLY A 28 -7.32 4.23 3.04
CA GLY A 28 -7.51 3.75 1.66
C GLY A 28 -8.97 3.42 1.30
N PRO A 29 -9.62 2.50 2.02
CA PRO A 29 -11.05 2.18 1.83
C PRO A 29 -11.97 3.41 1.92
N ARG A 30 -11.72 4.35 2.84
CA ARG A 30 -12.50 5.60 2.96
C ARG A 30 -12.39 6.47 1.70
N ILE A 31 -11.17 6.71 1.21
CA ILE A 31 -10.95 7.43 -0.06
C ILE A 31 -11.66 6.74 -1.23
N GLN A 32 -11.61 5.41 -1.29
CA GLN A 32 -12.29 4.64 -2.35
C GLN A 32 -13.82 4.82 -2.27
N SER A 33 -14.39 4.79 -1.07
CA SER A 33 -15.82 5.00 -0.83
C SER A 33 -16.25 6.41 -1.26
N PHE A 34 -15.54 7.44 -0.80
CA PHE A 34 -15.81 8.83 -1.18
C PHE A 34 -15.70 9.06 -2.69
N ARG A 35 -14.71 8.44 -3.35
CA ARG A 35 -14.57 8.51 -4.81
C ARG A 35 -15.76 7.88 -5.54
N ARG A 36 -16.22 6.72 -5.08
CA ARG A 36 -17.40 6.05 -5.67
C ARG A 36 -18.67 6.87 -5.45
N ARG A 37 -18.84 7.47 -4.28
CA ARG A 37 -19.94 8.40 -3.97
C ARG A 37 -19.95 9.62 -4.90
N ALA A 38 -18.76 10.15 -5.22
CA ALA A 38 -18.60 11.25 -6.18
C ALA A 38 -18.74 10.83 -7.65
N GLY A 39 -18.91 9.53 -7.96
CA GLY A 39 -19.04 9.03 -9.34
C GLY A 39 -17.76 9.14 -10.18
N LEU A 40 -16.59 9.29 -9.56
CA LEU A 40 -15.32 9.53 -10.27
C LEU A 40 -14.53 8.24 -10.49
N SER A 41 -13.92 8.10 -11.67
CA SER A 41 -12.87 7.08 -11.88
C SER A 41 -11.59 7.44 -11.10
N GLN A 42 -10.69 6.47 -10.89
CA GLN A 42 -9.38 6.76 -10.29
C GLN A 42 -8.60 7.80 -11.10
N GLU A 43 -8.66 7.72 -12.42
CA GLU A 43 -7.97 8.65 -13.32
C GLU A 43 -8.56 10.06 -13.22
N ALA A 44 -9.88 10.18 -13.23
CA ALA A 44 -10.56 11.47 -13.12
C ALA A 44 -10.31 12.14 -11.76
N ALA A 45 -10.41 11.38 -10.66
CA ALA A 45 -10.13 11.90 -9.32
C ALA A 45 -8.66 12.29 -9.14
N ALA A 46 -7.72 11.47 -9.62
CA ALA A 46 -6.30 11.76 -9.52
C ALA A 46 -5.90 13.02 -10.31
N SER A 47 -6.41 13.14 -11.54
CA SER A 47 -6.19 14.32 -12.39
C SER A 47 -6.69 15.60 -11.73
N ARG A 48 -7.94 15.61 -11.22
CA ARG A 48 -8.53 16.77 -10.52
C ARG A 48 -7.80 17.10 -9.21
N ALA A 49 -7.32 16.09 -8.48
CA ALA A 49 -6.57 16.29 -7.24
C ALA A 49 -5.09 16.63 -7.45
N GLY A 50 -4.59 16.68 -8.69
CA GLY A 50 -3.19 16.98 -9.00
C GLY A 50 -2.19 15.90 -8.57
N ILE A 51 -2.62 14.63 -8.55
CA ILE A 51 -1.75 13.49 -8.22
C ILE A 51 -1.77 12.44 -9.33
N SER A 52 -0.79 11.53 -9.33
CA SER A 52 -0.80 10.43 -10.31
C SER A 52 -1.87 9.39 -9.99
N THR A 53 -2.46 8.78 -11.03
CA THR A 53 -3.38 7.64 -10.87
C THR A 53 -2.76 6.51 -10.07
N ARG A 54 -1.44 6.28 -10.23
CA ARG A 54 -0.69 5.32 -9.41
C ARG A 54 -0.69 5.71 -7.93
N ALA A 55 -0.43 6.97 -7.61
CA ALA A 55 -0.45 7.43 -6.22
C ALA A 55 -1.84 7.24 -5.59
N LEU A 56 -2.91 7.60 -6.29
CA LEU A 56 -4.27 7.36 -5.79
C LEU A 56 -4.55 5.85 -5.60
N ARG A 57 -4.15 5.02 -6.55
CA ARG A 57 -4.27 3.56 -6.47
C ARG A 57 -3.50 2.98 -5.28
N ASP A 58 -2.31 3.48 -4.99
CA ASP A 58 -1.49 3.05 -3.86
C ASP A 58 -2.10 3.49 -2.51
N ILE A 59 -2.76 4.66 -2.47
CA ILE A 59 -3.52 5.14 -1.30
C ILE A 59 -4.74 4.24 -1.07
N GLU A 60 -5.59 4.04 -2.10
CA GLU A 60 -6.81 3.23 -1.99
C GLU A 60 -6.51 1.79 -1.56
N ARG A 61 -5.40 1.22 -2.01
CA ARG A 61 -4.97 -0.15 -1.64
C ARG A 61 -4.20 -0.23 -0.33
N GLY A 62 -4.03 0.88 0.39
CA GLY A 62 -3.29 0.90 1.65
C GLY A 62 -1.79 0.61 1.49
N ARG A 63 -1.20 0.72 0.29
CA ARG A 63 0.26 0.73 0.12
C ARG A 63 0.85 2.05 0.62
N ALA A 64 0.09 3.14 0.50
CA ALA A 64 0.41 4.44 1.07
C ALA A 64 -0.50 4.76 2.27
N ARG A 65 -0.32 4.06 3.41
CA ARG A 65 -1.16 4.20 4.62
C ARG A 65 -1.11 5.58 5.28
N ARG A 66 -0.01 6.33 5.07
CA ARG A 66 0.16 7.72 5.51
C ARG A 66 0.41 8.66 4.32
N PRO A 67 -0.64 9.10 3.60
CA PRO A 67 -0.51 10.13 2.57
C PRO A 67 -0.12 11.48 3.19
N ARG A 68 0.46 12.38 2.40
CA ARG A 68 0.75 13.74 2.88
C ARG A 68 -0.57 14.46 3.17
N VAL A 69 -0.61 15.30 4.21
CA VAL A 69 -1.80 16.09 4.57
C VAL A 69 -2.30 16.92 3.38
N HIS A 70 -1.40 17.54 2.62
CA HIS A 70 -1.76 18.28 1.42
C HIS A 70 -2.50 17.40 0.38
N THR A 71 -2.03 16.16 0.16
CA THR A 71 -2.69 15.21 -0.74
C THR A 71 -4.09 14.86 -0.27
N LEU A 72 -4.29 14.65 1.04
CA LEU A 72 -5.61 14.38 1.61
C LEU A 72 -6.56 15.57 1.45
N ARG A 73 -6.08 16.80 1.63
CA ARG A 73 -6.88 18.01 1.40
C ARG A 73 -7.28 18.18 -0.07
N SER A 74 -6.36 17.97 -1.01
CA SER A 74 -6.68 18.06 -2.45
C SER A 74 -7.70 16.99 -2.87
N LEU A 75 -7.57 15.76 -2.33
CA LEU A 75 -8.56 14.71 -2.54
C LEU A 75 -9.91 15.07 -1.92
N ALA A 76 -9.93 15.58 -0.68
CA ALA A 76 -11.16 15.98 -0.02
C ALA A 76 -11.93 17.05 -0.80
N ALA A 77 -11.23 18.08 -1.29
CA ALA A 77 -11.81 19.11 -2.15
C ALA A 77 -12.35 18.52 -3.47
N THR A 78 -11.61 17.59 -4.09
CA THR A 78 -12.03 16.94 -5.34
C THR A 78 -13.25 16.04 -5.17
N LEU A 79 -13.35 15.38 -4.02
CA LEU A 79 -14.38 14.38 -3.71
C LEU A 79 -15.60 14.98 -2.99
N GLY A 80 -15.56 16.28 -2.66
CA GLY A 80 -16.66 16.99 -2.00
C GLY A 80 -16.88 16.54 -0.55
N LEU A 81 -15.81 16.29 0.20
CA LEU A 81 -15.92 15.94 1.62
C LEU A 81 -16.33 17.16 2.45
N SER A 82 -17.13 16.94 3.49
CA SER A 82 -17.36 17.93 4.53
C SER A 82 -16.11 18.13 5.41
N ASP A 83 -16.10 19.20 6.20
CA ASP A 83 -15.02 19.46 7.15
C ASP A 83 -14.89 18.34 8.20
N ASP A 84 -16.02 17.79 8.66
CA ASP A 84 -16.04 16.66 9.60
C ASP A 84 -15.47 15.39 8.96
N GLU A 85 -15.86 15.07 7.71
CA GLU A 85 -15.32 13.92 6.97
C GLU A 85 -13.81 14.05 6.73
N LEU A 86 -13.32 15.27 6.46
CA LEU A 86 -11.90 15.55 6.33
C LEU A 86 -11.17 15.44 7.68
N ALA A 87 -11.76 15.93 8.77
CA ALA A 87 -11.17 15.84 10.10
C ALA A 87 -10.97 14.39 10.53
N ASP A 88 -11.99 13.55 10.33
CA ASP A 88 -11.92 12.11 10.60
C ASP A 88 -10.86 11.42 9.73
N LEU A 89 -10.84 11.72 8.44
CA LEU A 89 -9.85 11.15 7.50
C LEU A 89 -8.41 11.51 7.89
N LEU A 90 -8.19 12.74 8.38
CA LEU A 90 -6.89 13.18 8.88
C LEU A 90 -6.51 12.51 10.20
N ALA A 91 -7.48 12.21 11.07
CA ALA A 91 -7.24 11.45 12.29
C ALA A 91 -6.77 10.03 11.96
N ASP A 92 -7.42 9.34 11.03
CA ASP A 92 -7.04 7.99 10.57
C ASP A 92 -5.65 7.95 9.95
N ALA A 93 -5.28 9.00 9.22
CA ALA A 93 -3.95 9.10 8.60
C ALA A 93 -2.83 9.24 9.65
N ARG A 94 -3.13 9.70 10.87
CA ARG A 94 -2.13 9.83 11.94
C ARG A 94 -1.86 8.52 12.65
N THR A 95 -2.78 7.57 12.67
CA THR A 95 -2.64 6.30 13.40
C THR A 95 -2.03 5.15 12.58
N GLY A 96 -2.01 5.26 11.24
CA GLY A 96 -1.41 4.21 10.40
C GLY A 96 0.11 4.03 10.58
N PRO A 97 0.67 2.82 10.40
CA PRO A 97 2.12 2.62 10.42
C PRO A 97 2.83 3.45 9.31
N PRO A 98 4.11 3.84 9.49
CA PRO A 98 4.89 4.53 8.46
C PRO A 98 4.81 3.80 7.12
N ARG A 99 4.99 4.54 6.02
CA ARG A 99 5.04 3.95 4.66
C ARG A 99 6.05 2.82 4.64
N ASP A 100 5.57 1.58 4.59
CA ASP A 100 6.42 0.46 4.21
C ASP A 100 6.68 0.61 2.71
N THR A 101 7.89 1.05 2.38
CA THR A 101 8.32 1.16 0.97
C THR A 101 8.52 -0.21 0.33
N GLY A 102 8.18 -1.30 1.02
CA GLY A 102 8.44 -2.68 0.63
C GLY A 102 9.94 -3.00 0.66
N ARG A 103 10.74 -2.13 1.29
CA ARG A 103 12.18 -2.32 1.41
C ARG A 103 12.45 -2.96 2.77
N PRO A 104 13.02 -4.16 2.82
CA PRO A 104 13.40 -4.76 4.09
C PRO A 104 14.45 -3.87 4.76
N ASN A 105 14.13 -3.36 5.95
CA ASN A 105 15.12 -2.72 6.81
C ASN A 105 15.73 -3.78 7.72
N LEU A 106 16.98 -4.13 7.44
CA LEU A 106 17.76 -5.00 8.31
C LEU A 106 18.46 -4.13 9.38
N LEU A 107 17.89 -4.09 10.58
CA LEU A 107 18.52 -3.44 11.73
C LEU A 107 19.44 -4.46 12.42
N ILE A 108 20.71 -4.10 12.60
CA ILE A 108 21.71 -4.95 13.25
C ILE A 108 22.25 -4.17 14.44
N LEU A 109 22.01 -4.68 15.64
CA LEU A 109 22.42 -4.06 16.91
C LEU A 109 23.88 -4.41 17.27
N GLY A 110 24.69 -4.72 16.26
CA GLY A 110 26.08 -5.15 16.36
C GLY A 110 26.77 -5.17 14.98
N PRO A 111 28.05 -5.57 14.88
CA PRO A 111 28.76 -5.59 13.61
C PRO A 111 28.19 -6.68 12.67
N LEU A 112 27.81 -6.29 11.45
CA LEU A 112 27.36 -7.22 10.42
C LEU A 112 28.56 -7.96 9.80
N VAL A 113 28.62 -9.29 9.98
CA VAL A 113 29.65 -10.15 9.38
C VAL A 113 28.98 -11.22 8.53
N LEU A 114 29.11 -11.13 7.20
CA LEU A 114 28.71 -12.21 6.30
C LEU A 114 29.78 -13.29 6.30
N ARG A 115 29.40 -14.56 6.38
CA ARG A 115 30.33 -15.69 6.31
C ARG A 115 29.87 -16.69 5.25
N ARG A 116 30.82 -17.27 4.51
CA ARG A 116 30.59 -18.47 3.70
C ARG A 116 31.37 -19.61 4.35
N GLY A 117 30.67 -20.46 5.09
CA GLY A 117 31.33 -21.42 5.99
C GLY A 117 32.08 -20.70 7.12
N ARG A 118 33.39 -20.92 7.25
CA ARG A 118 34.22 -20.26 8.26
C ARG A 118 34.84 -18.94 7.80
N THR A 119 34.78 -18.62 6.51
CA THR A 119 35.45 -17.45 5.92
C THR A 119 34.56 -16.21 5.96
N PRO A 120 35.01 -15.08 6.54
CA PRO A 120 34.33 -13.80 6.43
C PRO A 120 34.29 -13.30 4.97
N VAL A 121 33.13 -12.83 4.54
CA VAL A 121 32.90 -12.23 3.23
C VAL A 121 32.81 -10.71 3.41
N PRO A 122 33.67 -9.93 2.74
CA PRO A 122 33.58 -8.48 2.81
C PRO A 122 32.24 -8.02 2.22
N ILE A 123 31.47 -7.27 3.01
CA ILE A 123 30.25 -6.62 2.54
C ILE A 123 30.62 -5.21 2.13
N GLY A 124 30.92 -5.02 0.85
CA GLY A 124 31.03 -3.73 0.21
C GLY A 124 30.10 -3.70 -1.00
N SER A 125 29.61 -2.52 -1.36
CA SER A 125 28.96 -2.34 -2.65
C SER A 125 30.00 -2.59 -3.74
N ALA A 126 29.83 -3.67 -4.51
CA ALA A 126 30.36 -3.67 -5.87
C ALA A 126 29.62 -2.58 -6.64
N LEU A 127 30.11 -1.34 -6.54
CA LEU A 127 29.96 -0.36 -7.61
C LEU A 127 30.45 -1.08 -8.86
N ALA A 128 29.54 -1.34 -9.79
CA ALA A 128 29.85 -2.07 -11.01
C ALA A 128 31.12 -1.48 -11.66
N ALA A 129 32.21 -2.25 -11.69
CA ALA A 129 33.33 -1.90 -12.53
C ALA A 129 32.82 -1.86 -13.99
N PRO A 130 33.14 -0.83 -14.78
CA PRO A 130 32.81 -0.86 -16.20
C PRO A 130 33.42 -2.13 -16.81
N ARG A 131 32.62 -2.88 -17.55
CA ARG A 131 33.08 -4.06 -18.29
C ARG A 131 34.24 -3.61 -19.17
N SER A 132 35.45 -4.06 -18.84
CA SER A 132 36.61 -3.90 -19.70
C SER A 132 36.29 -4.51 -21.07
N GLU A 133 36.21 -3.66 -22.08
CA GLU A 133 36.10 -4.03 -23.48
C GLU A 133 37.18 -5.05 -23.81
N ARG A 134 36.77 -6.18 -24.41
CA ARG A 134 37.73 -7.11 -25.00
C ARG A 134 38.33 -6.40 -26.21
N SER A 135 39.58 -5.98 -26.08
CA SER A 135 40.42 -5.61 -27.22
C SER A 135 40.50 -6.82 -28.16
N ALA A 136 40.05 -6.64 -29.39
CA ALA A 136 40.27 -7.58 -30.48
C ALA A 136 41.80 -7.74 -30.73
N PRO A 137 42.29 -8.92 -31.08
CA PRO A 137 43.66 -9.06 -31.54
C PRO A 137 43.77 -8.51 -32.96
N THR A 138 44.45 -7.37 -33.13
CA THR A 138 44.99 -6.98 -34.44
C THR A 138 46.06 -8.00 -34.81
N GLY A 139 45.84 -8.65 -35.95
CA GLY A 139 46.68 -9.72 -36.47
C GLY A 139 48.13 -9.31 -36.68
N CYS A 140 48.99 -10.32 -36.66
CA CYS A 140 50.34 -10.24 -37.17
C CYS A 140 50.63 -11.51 -37.98
N SER A 141 51.27 -11.28 -39.13
CA SER A 141 51.86 -12.20 -40.11
C SER A 141 50.97 -12.62 -41.29
#